data_AF-A0A9Q9H663-F1
#
_entry.id   AF-A0A9Q9H663-F1
#
_cell.length_a   1.000
_cell.length_b   1.000
_cell.length_c   1.000
_cell.angle_alpha   90.00
_cell.angle_beta   90.00
_cell.angle_gamma   90.00
#
_symmetry.space_group_name_H-M   'P 1'
#
loop_
_entity.id
_entity.type
_entity.pdbx_description
1 polymer ?
#
loop_
_entity_poly.entity_id
_entity_poly.type
_entity_poly.pdbx_seq_one_letter_code
_entity_poly.pdbx_strand_id
1 'polypeptide(L)'
;MFLSRSKQILVFLIVLLIWGAAPIVVWVVHGDWPASAGEYGDLFGGVGALFSGLAFAGLIGTLVMQREALAKQSEELVLTRDSVEQQTKELSLSSEALQLQVNEMMAQRAEMEASRETLEQQQAVMAKQAFEGTFFQMLKLWNDRVGEIASQLPTSIGRQGRANFHEFHDAIGEWGQQSNGSSVRIVAPDAAEVYNRFPVELQTYFMLLYNLIAFVDNANLADADKKSYVRLIRAHLVDDEMVVLLYNCVGAKGRGLGMLAYKYHLFRYLLPETKKTHAKAWDLFRSEFGKKAV
;
A
#
# COMPACT_ATOMS: atom_id res chain seq x y z
N MET A 1 22.14 15.68 -67.18
CA MET A 1 22.85 14.49 -67.70
C MET A 1 24.31 14.89 -67.98
N PHE A 2 25.16 14.89 -66.96
CA PHE A 2 26.60 15.12 -67.16
C PHE A 2 27.16 13.93 -67.95
N LEU A 3 27.86 14.19 -69.05
CA LEU A 3 28.57 13.15 -69.79
C LEU A 3 29.49 12.38 -68.82
N SER A 4 29.47 11.05 -68.88
CA SER A 4 30.34 10.19 -68.04
C SER A 4 31.80 10.63 -68.18
N ARG A 5 32.62 10.46 -67.13
CA ARG A 5 34.05 10.85 -67.14
C ARG A 5 34.78 10.40 -68.41
N SER A 6 34.44 9.22 -68.93
CA SER A 6 34.94 8.69 -70.21
C SER A 6 34.61 9.55 -71.43
N LYS A 7 33.41 10.12 -71.50
CA LYS A 7 32.96 10.96 -72.63
C LYS A 7 33.53 12.39 -72.54
N GLN A 8 33.79 12.91 -71.34
CA GLN A 8 34.49 14.20 -71.17
C GLN A 8 35.94 14.10 -71.67
N ILE A 9 36.63 13.00 -71.35
CA ILE A 9 37.99 12.71 -71.84
C ILE A 9 38.00 12.57 -73.36
N LEU A 10 37.00 11.91 -73.94
CA LEU A 10 36.87 11.77 -75.40
C LEU A 10 36.74 13.12 -76.11
N VAL A 11 35.87 14.01 -75.62
CA VAL A 11 35.70 15.35 -76.19
C VAL A 11 37.00 16.14 -76.09
N PHE A 12 37.70 16.08 -74.95
CA PHE A 12 38.99 16.74 -74.77
C PHE A 12 40.06 16.23 -75.75
N LEU A 13 40.13 14.92 -75.96
CA LEU A 13 41.04 14.31 -76.95
C LEU A 13 40.71 14.72 -78.37
N ILE A 14 39.43 14.79 -78.74
CA ILE A 14 39.00 15.27 -80.07
C ILE A 14 39.42 16.73 -80.28
N VAL A 15 39.28 17.59 -79.26
CA VAL A 15 39.71 18.99 -79.34
C VAL A 15 41.23 19.10 -79.53
N LEU A 16 42.02 18.31 -78.79
CA LEU A 16 43.48 18.22 -78.97
C LEU A 16 43.87 17.72 -80.37
N LEU A 17 43.13 16.75 -80.90
CA LEU A 17 43.39 16.17 -82.23
C LEU A 17 43.08 17.19 -83.34
N ILE A 18 41.99 17.96 -83.21
CA ILE A 18 41.65 19.06 -84.12
C ILE A 18 42.72 20.16 -84.04
N TRP A 19 43.19 20.50 -82.84
CA TRP A 19 44.28 21.45 -82.63
C TRP A 19 45.61 20.99 -83.25
N GLY A 20 45.94 19.70 -83.15
CA GLY A 20 47.15 19.12 -83.74
C GLY A 20 47.06 18.93 -85.26
N ALA A 21 45.86 18.72 -85.81
CA ALA A 21 45.63 18.52 -87.24
C ALA A 21 45.58 19.84 -88.03
N ALA A 22 45.13 20.94 -87.42
CA ALA A 22 45.03 22.23 -88.10
C ALA A 22 46.36 22.74 -88.71
N PRO A 23 47.52 22.66 -88.02
CA PRO A 23 48.82 22.99 -88.62
C PRO A 23 49.20 22.10 -89.82
N ILE A 24 48.80 20.82 -89.79
CA ILE A 24 49.10 19.85 -90.85
C ILE A 24 48.28 20.14 -92.10
N VAL A 25 47.01 20.49 -91.95
CA VAL A 25 46.14 20.89 -93.07
C VAL A 25 46.64 22.16 -93.74
N VAL A 26 47.11 23.15 -92.97
CA VAL A 26 47.72 24.38 -93.50
C VAL A 26 48.98 24.05 -94.31
N TRP A 27 49.84 23.16 -93.81
CA TRP A 27 51.06 22.74 -94.52
C TRP A 27 50.75 22.03 -95.84
N VAL A 28 49.73 21.16 -95.88
CA VAL A 28 49.33 20.41 -97.08
C VAL A 28 48.64 21.29 -98.13
N VAL A 29 47.86 22.29 -97.72
CA VAL A 29 47.07 23.14 -98.64
C VAL A 29 47.88 24.31 -99.21
N HIS A 30 48.84 24.86 -98.46
CA HIS A 30 49.60 26.05 -98.89
C HIS A 30 51.06 25.79 -99.26
N GLY A 31 51.63 24.61 -98.98
CA GLY A 31 52.95 24.21 -99.46
C GLY A 31 54.15 24.96 -98.84
N ASP A 32 53.93 26.16 -98.30
CA ASP A 32 54.89 26.99 -97.56
C ASP A 32 54.29 27.50 -96.24
N TRP A 33 55.14 27.78 -95.25
CA TRP A 33 54.74 28.34 -93.96
C TRP A 33 54.39 29.84 -94.13
N PRO A 34 53.19 30.31 -93.77
CA PRO A 34 52.77 31.70 -93.93
C PRO A 34 53.78 32.71 -93.37
N ALA A 35 54.09 33.75 -94.15
CA ALA A 35 55.20 34.67 -93.88
C ALA A 35 54.88 35.75 -92.81
N SER A 36 53.62 35.89 -92.39
CA SER A 36 53.21 36.86 -91.37
C SER A 36 52.33 36.24 -90.28
N ALA A 37 52.53 36.68 -89.03
CA ALA A 37 51.76 36.19 -87.88
C ALA A 37 50.25 36.53 -87.97
N GLY A 38 49.87 37.50 -88.82
CA GLY A 38 48.48 37.89 -89.08
C GLY A 38 47.71 36.87 -89.94
N GLU A 39 48.29 36.39 -91.05
CA GLU A 39 47.68 35.34 -91.90
C GLU A 39 47.56 34.00 -91.17
N TYR A 40 48.52 33.70 -90.29
CA TYR A 40 48.42 32.58 -89.36
C TYR A 40 47.23 32.73 -88.41
N GLY A 41 46.94 33.95 -87.93
CA GLY A 41 45.78 34.22 -87.06
C GLY A 41 44.44 34.03 -87.77
N ASP A 42 44.33 34.44 -89.04
CA ASP A 42 43.09 34.39 -89.82
C ASP A 42 42.62 32.96 -90.11
N LEU A 43 43.54 32.01 -90.36
CA LEU A 43 43.22 30.60 -90.59
C LEU A 43 42.66 29.89 -89.34
N PHE A 44 43.06 30.32 -88.14
CA PHE A 44 42.60 29.78 -86.87
C PHE A 44 41.43 30.57 -86.25
N GLY A 45 41.16 31.79 -86.75
CA GLY A 45 40.06 32.65 -86.30
C GLY A 45 38.69 31.99 -86.44
N GLY A 46 38.44 31.27 -87.55
CA GLY A 46 37.21 30.51 -87.75
C GLY A 46 37.03 29.34 -86.77
N VAL A 47 38.13 28.66 -86.41
CA VAL A 47 38.13 27.57 -85.42
C VAL A 47 37.89 28.14 -84.02
N GLY A 48 38.55 29.24 -83.64
CA GLY A 48 38.35 29.92 -82.37
C GLY A 48 36.94 30.50 -82.19
N ALA A 49 36.34 31.02 -83.26
CA ALA A 49 34.96 31.49 -83.27
C ALA A 49 33.95 30.34 -83.08
N LEU A 50 34.17 29.18 -83.72
CA LEU A 50 33.35 28.00 -83.54
C LEU A 50 33.43 27.44 -82.11
N PHE A 51 34.64 27.38 -81.52
CA PHE A 51 34.83 26.98 -80.13
C PHE A 51 34.18 27.95 -79.14
N SER A 52 34.29 29.26 -79.38
CA SER A 52 33.64 30.28 -78.54
C SER A 52 32.11 30.21 -78.63
N GLY A 53 31.57 29.97 -79.84
CA GLY A 53 30.14 29.74 -80.05
C GLY A 53 29.63 28.45 -79.38
N LEU A 54 30.40 27.35 -79.45
CA LEU A 54 30.11 26.09 -78.77
C LEU A 54 30.20 26.21 -77.24
N ALA A 55 31.19 26.93 -76.72
CA ALA A 55 31.33 27.20 -75.29
C ALA A 55 30.16 28.05 -74.77
N PHE A 56 29.76 29.08 -75.54
CA PHE A 56 28.60 29.91 -75.22
C PHE A 56 27.29 29.10 -75.29
N ALA A 57 27.11 28.26 -76.31
CA ALA A 57 25.96 27.35 -76.41
C ALA A 57 25.91 26.35 -75.25
N GLY A 58 27.07 25.81 -74.83
CA GLY A 58 27.19 24.99 -73.64
C GLY A 58 26.81 25.73 -72.36
N LEU A 59 27.25 26.98 -72.21
CA LEU A 59 26.94 27.84 -71.06
C LEU A 59 25.44 28.16 -70.98
N ILE A 60 24.82 28.54 -72.10
CA ILE A 60 23.36 28.70 -72.20
C ILE A 60 22.64 27.40 -71.82
N GLY A 61 23.11 26.26 -72.34
CA GLY A 61 22.55 24.95 -72.00
C GLY A 61 22.60 24.67 -70.50
N THR A 62 23.72 24.96 -69.84
CA THR A 62 23.84 24.82 -68.38
C THR A 62 22.96 25.80 -67.61
N LEU A 63 22.78 27.03 -68.11
CA LEU A 63 21.93 28.05 -67.49
C LEU A 63 20.45 27.65 -67.52
N VAL A 64 19.99 27.07 -68.63
CA VAL A 64 18.64 26.50 -68.75
C VAL A 64 18.47 25.33 -67.79
N MET A 65 19.43 24.39 -67.74
CA MET A 65 19.39 23.27 -66.80
C MET A 65 19.40 23.73 -65.33
N GLN A 66 20.18 24.75 -65.00
CA GLN A 66 20.22 25.33 -63.66
C GLN A 66 18.90 25.99 -63.29
N ARG A 67 18.24 26.70 -64.21
CA ARG A 67 16.89 27.25 -63.99
C ARG A 67 15.87 26.16 -63.71
N GLU A 68 15.89 25.06 -64.48
CA GLU A 68 15.01 23.92 -64.22
C GLU A 68 15.30 23.26 -62.88
N ALA A 69 16.57 23.11 -62.49
CA ALA A 69 16.95 22.58 -61.19
C ALA A 69 16.49 23.47 -60.03
N LEU A 70 16.62 24.80 -60.15
CA LEU A 70 16.14 25.77 -59.16
C LEU A 70 14.62 25.77 -59.05
N ALA A 71 13.90 25.61 -60.18
CA ALA A 71 12.45 25.48 -60.17
C ALA A 71 12.02 24.23 -59.39
N LYS A 72 12.64 23.08 -59.65
CA LYS A 72 12.40 21.83 -58.90
C LYS A 72 12.76 21.96 -57.42
N GLN A 73 13.87 22.61 -57.09
CA GLN A 73 14.27 22.83 -55.71
C GLN A 73 13.28 23.75 -54.96
N SER A 74 12.73 24.75 -55.64
CA SER A 74 11.71 25.63 -55.07
C SER A 74 10.42 24.85 -54.79
N GLU A 75 10.03 23.94 -55.70
CA GLU A 75 8.90 23.04 -55.51
C GLU A 75 9.09 22.08 -54.32
N GLU A 76 10.25 21.42 -54.22
CA GLU A 76 10.59 20.55 -53.07
C GLU A 76 10.60 21.30 -51.74
N LEU A 77 11.05 22.56 -51.72
CA LEU A 77 11.04 23.39 -50.51
C LEU A 77 9.60 23.72 -50.05
N VAL A 78 8.68 23.94 -51.00
CA VAL A 78 7.25 24.14 -50.68
C VAL A 78 6.68 22.86 -50.07
N LEU A 79 6.89 21.72 -50.73
CA LEU A 79 6.44 20.42 -50.21
C LEU A 79 7.04 20.10 -48.83
N THR A 80 8.31 20.44 -48.62
CA THR A 80 8.99 20.26 -47.33
C THR A 80 8.37 21.15 -46.25
N ARG A 81 8.11 22.43 -46.55
CA ARG A 81 7.44 23.34 -45.61
C ARG A 81 6.06 22.82 -45.22
N ASP A 82 5.28 22.37 -46.19
CA ASP A 82 3.94 21.81 -45.95
C ASP A 82 4.02 20.54 -45.07
N SER A 83 4.99 19.67 -45.31
CA SER A 83 5.21 18.47 -44.48
C SER A 83 5.62 18.80 -43.04
N VAL A 84 6.45 19.83 -42.85
CA VAL A 84 6.87 20.29 -41.51
C VAL A 84 5.68 20.94 -40.79
N GLU A 85 4.87 21.72 -41.49
CA GLU A 85 3.65 22.30 -40.93
C GLU A 85 2.70 21.18 -40.45
N GLN A 86 2.48 20.14 -41.28
CA GLN A 86 1.68 18.98 -40.88
C GLN A 86 2.26 18.28 -39.64
N GLN A 87 3.56 18.02 -39.59
CA GLN A 87 4.21 17.41 -38.44
C GLN A 87 4.07 18.27 -37.18
N THR A 88 4.20 19.60 -37.28
CA THR A 88 4.03 20.50 -36.13
C THR A 88 2.59 20.46 -35.61
N LYS A 89 1.61 20.36 -36.51
CA LYS A 89 0.20 20.22 -36.16
C LYS A 89 -0.06 18.88 -35.47
N GLU A 90 0.42 17.78 -36.02
CA GLU A 90 0.31 16.44 -35.41
C GLU A 90 0.97 16.39 -34.03
N LEU A 91 2.15 17.00 -33.89
CA LEU A 91 2.85 17.09 -32.61
C LEU A 91 2.06 17.91 -31.59
N SER A 92 1.44 19.02 -32.02
CA SER A 92 0.60 19.84 -31.13
C SER A 92 -0.61 19.06 -30.60
N LEU A 93 -1.29 18.31 -31.48
CA LEU A 93 -2.40 17.43 -31.11
C LEU A 93 -1.94 16.30 -30.19
N SER A 94 -0.79 15.70 -30.47
CA SER A 94 -0.18 14.65 -29.63
C SER A 94 0.18 15.19 -28.24
N SER A 95 0.76 16.39 -28.16
CA SER A 95 1.07 17.07 -26.90
C SER A 95 -0.19 17.35 -26.08
N GLU A 96 -1.27 17.80 -26.72
CA GLU A 96 -2.57 18.02 -26.07
C GLU A 96 -3.18 16.71 -25.56
N ALA A 97 -3.17 15.65 -26.37
CA ALA A 97 -3.64 14.32 -25.95
C ALA A 97 -2.83 13.77 -24.76
N LEU A 98 -1.51 13.95 -24.76
CA LEU A 98 -0.64 13.58 -23.65
C LEU A 98 -0.98 14.37 -22.37
N GLN A 99 -1.26 15.67 -22.48
CA GLN A 99 -1.68 16.47 -21.33
C GLN A 99 -3.01 15.98 -20.75
N LEU A 100 -3.98 15.65 -21.59
CA LEU A 100 -5.23 15.05 -21.15
C LEU A 100 -5.00 13.71 -20.44
N GLN A 101 -4.14 12.85 -20.99
CA GLN A 101 -3.77 11.58 -20.38
C GLN A 101 -3.09 11.77 -19.01
N VAL A 102 -2.19 12.74 -18.89
CA VAL A 102 -1.56 13.10 -17.61
C VAL A 102 -2.60 13.58 -16.59
N ASN A 103 -3.53 14.43 -17.01
CA ASN A 103 -4.61 14.92 -16.14
C ASN A 103 -5.52 13.78 -15.67
N GLU A 104 -5.86 12.85 -16.55
CA GLU A 104 -6.65 11.66 -16.21
C GLU A 104 -5.90 10.74 -15.24
N MET A 105 -4.59 10.52 -15.46
CA MET A 105 -3.76 9.77 -14.51
C MET A 105 -3.67 10.45 -13.15
N MET A 106 -3.60 11.79 -13.11
CA MET A 106 -3.63 12.54 -11.84
C MET A 106 -4.97 12.35 -11.13
N ALA A 107 -6.09 12.43 -11.85
CA ALA A 107 -7.42 12.18 -11.30
C ALA A 107 -7.55 10.75 -10.75
N GLN A 108 -7.10 9.73 -11.51
CA GLN A 108 -7.09 8.34 -11.07
C GLN A 108 -6.23 8.12 -9.82
N ARG A 109 -5.07 8.80 -9.72
CA ARG A 109 -4.25 8.74 -8.50
C ARG A 109 -4.96 9.33 -7.30
N ALA A 110 -5.62 10.49 -7.46
CA ALA A 110 -6.39 11.11 -6.40
C ALA A 110 -7.55 10.19 -5.93
N GLU A 111 -8.26 9.55 -6.86
CA GLU A 111 -9.29 8.56 -6.53
C GLU A 111 -8.73 7.33 -5.83
N MET A 112 -7.56 6.83 -6.27
CA MET A 112 -6.89 5.72 -5.59
C MET A 112 -6.45 6.08 -4.17
N GLU A 113 -5.95 7.29 -3.94
CA GLU A 113 -5.59 7.75 -2.60
C GLU A 113 -6.81 7.80 -1.67
N ALA A 114 -7.94 8.37 -2.14
CA ALA A 114 -9.20 8.37 -1.40
C ALA A 114 -9.75 6.94 -1.15
N SER A 115 -9.61 6.05 -2.14
CA SER A 115 -10.00 4.65 -2.02
C SER A 115 -9.15 3.91 -0.98
N ARG A 116 -7.83 4.15 -0.96
CA ARG A 116 -6.92 3.57 0.05
C ARG A 116 -7.28 4.02 1.46
N GLU A 117 -7.57 5.30 1.66
CA GLU A 117 -8.03 5.81 2.95
C GLU A 117 -9.32 5.11 3.40
N THR A 118 -10.28 4.97 2.48
CA THR A 118 -11.54 4.26 2.76
C THR A 118 -11.30 2.80 3.13
N LEU A 119 -10.40 2.12 2.42
CA LEU A 119 -10.04 0.72 2.71
C LEU A 119 -9.38 0.58 4.09
N GLU A 120 -8.50 1.50 4.48
CA GLU A 120 -7.87 1.51 5.80
C GLU A 120 -8.92 1.71 6.92
N GLN A 121 -9.85 2.65 6.73
CA GLN A 121 -10.97 2.87 7.65
C GLN A 121 -11.87 1.63 7.76
N GLN A 122 -12.21 1.00 6.63
CA GLN A 122 -12.99 -0.23 6.62
C GLN A 122 -12.26 -1.37 7.33
N GLN A 123 -10.95 -1.53 7.11
CA GLN A 123 -10.17 -2.56 7.79
C GLN A 123 -10.20 -2.37 9.32
N ALA A 124 -10.09 -1.14 9.81
CA ALA A 124 -10.18 -0.83 11.23
C ALA A 124 -11.58 -1.16 11.80
N VAL A 125 -12.64 -0.81 11.08
CA VAL A 125 -14.03 -1.13 11.46
C VAL A 125 -14.26 -2.65 11.49
N MET A 126 -13.79 -3.37 10.47
CA MET A 126 -13.91 -4.82 10.39
C MET A 126 -13.14 -5.52 11.52
N ALA A 127 -11.94 -5.05 11.85
CA ALA A 127 -11.18 -5.60 12.97
C ALA A 127 -11.92 -5.43 14.29
N LYS A 128 -12.52 -4.25 14.53
CA LYS A 128 -13.36 -4.01 15.70
C LYS A 128 -14.60 -4.91 15.72
N GLN A 129 -15.30 -5.05 14.59
CA GLN A 129 -16.47 -5.92 14.48
C GLN A 129 -16.12 -7.39 14.74
N ALA A 130 -14.99 -7.88 14.22
CA ALA A 130 -14.51 -9.23 14.47
C ALA A 130 -14.21 -9.45 15.95
N PHE A 131 -13.50 -8.50 16.58
CA PHE A 131 -13.24 -8.52 18.02
C PHE A 131 -14.55 -8.55 18.83
N GLU A 132 -15.48 -7.65 18.54
CA GLU A 132 -16.76 -7.55 19.25
C GLU A 132 -17.58 -8.83 19.08
N GLY A 133 -17.61 -9.40 17.87
CA GLY A 133 -18.25 -10.68 17.59
C GLY A 133 -17.71 -11.81 18.48
N THR A 134 -16.38 -11.96 18.54
CA THR A 134 -15.74 -12.97 19.41
C THR A 134 -15.98 -12.67 20.90
N PHE A 135 -15.86 -11.40 21.32
CA PHE A 135 -16.11 -10.98 22.69
C PHE A 135 -17.52 -11.35 23.17
N PHE A 136 -18.55 -10.98 22.40
CA PHE A 136 -19.93 -11.27 22.78
C PHE A 136 -20.27 -12.76 22.73
N GLN A 137 -19.66 -13.52 21.82
CA GLN A 137 -19.75 -14.99 21.82
C GLN A 137 -19.13 -15.59 23.09
N MET A 138 -17.94 -15.15 23.50
CA MET A 138 -17.31 -15.62 24.74
C MET A 138 -18.11 -15.21 25.99
N LEU A 139 -18.65 -13.98 26.01
CA LEU A 139 -19.53 -13.51 27.09
C LEU A 139 -20.81 -14.34 27.17
N LYS A 140 -21.38 -14.71 26.02
CA LYS A 140 -22.53 -15.61 25.94
C LYS A 140 -22.17 -17.00 26.48
N LEU A 141 -21.10 -17.62 26.00
CA LEU A 141 -20.65 -18.94 26.48
C LEU A 141 -20.40 -18.94 27.99
N TRP A 142 -19.82 -17.86 28.53
CA TRP A 142 -19.64 -17.71 29.96
C TRP A 142 -20.98 -17.60 30.70
N ASN A 143 -21.93 -16.79 30.23
CA ASN A 143 -23.26 -16.68 30.83
C ASN A 143 -24.06 -17.99 30.73
N ASP A 144 -24.01 -18.69 29.60
CA ASP A 144 -24.65 -19.99 29.39
C ASP A 144 -24.06 -21.00 30.39
N ARG A 145 -22.72 -21.01 30.53
CA ARG A 145 -22.06 -21.86 31.52
C ARG A 145 -22.47 -21.53 32.95
N VAL A 146 -22.62 -20.24 33.29
CA VAL A 146 -23.14 -19.82 34.59
C VAL A 146 -24.52 -20.43 34.84
N GLY A 147 -25.39 -20.42 33.83
CA GLY A 147 -26.73 -21.01 33.89
C GLY A 147 -26.73 -22.52 34.14
N GLU A 148 -25.75 -23.24 33.59
CA GLU A 148 -25.60 -24.69 33.73
C GLU A 148 -25.00 -25.16 35.07
N ILE A 149 -24.39 -24.24 35.85
CA ILE A 149 -23.84 -24.62 37.15
C ILE A 149 -24.99 -25.11 38.03
N ALA A 150 -24.91 -26.37 38.44
CA ALA A 150 -25.82 -27.02 39.38
C ALA A 150 -25.07 -27.32 40.69
N SER A 151 -25.68 -26.99 41.83
CA SER A 151 -25.12 -27.36 43.14
C SER A 151 -25.31 -28.85 43.37
N GLN A 152 -24.19 -29.57 43.50
CA GLN A 152 -24.14 -30.98 43.93
C GLN A 152 -23.93 -31.11 45.45
N LEU A 153 -24.10 -30.03 46.21
CA LEU A 153 -23.93 -30.07 47.66
C LEU A 153 -25.03 -30.94 48.30
N PRO A 154 -24.74 -31.71 49.36
CA PRO A 154 -25.72 -32.56 50.05
C PRO A 154 -26.95 -31.81 50.58
N THR A 155 -26.81 -30.49 50.80
CA THR A 155 -27.85 -29.56 51.27
C THR A 155 -28.56 -28.80 50.13
N SER A 156 -28.25 -29.10 48.88
CA SER A 156 -28.78 -28.40 47.69
C SER A 156 -30.30 -28.54 47.58
N ILE A 157 -30.98 -27.41 47.33
CA ILE A 157 -32.44 -27.36 47.10
C ILE A 157 -32.76 -27.52 45.60
N GLY A 158 -31.79 -27.98 44.79
CA GLY A 158 -31.96 -28.11 43.34
C GLY A 158 -31.96 -26.78 42.60
N ARG A 159 -31.29 -25.76 43.15
CA ARG A 159 -31.10 -24.48 42.47
C ARG A 159 -30.18 -24.64 41.26
N GLN A 160 -30.37 -23.79 40.25
CA GLN A 160 -29.57 -23.75 39.03
C GLN A 160 -29.11 -22.33 38.73
N GLY A 161 -28.02 -22.21 37.99
CA GLY A 161 -27.54 -20.92 37.54
C GLY A 161 -26.95 -20.07 38.66
N ARG A 162 -27.19 -18.75 38.58
CA ARG A 162 -26.67 -17.75 39.52
C ARG A 162 -27.11 -17.98 40.97
N ALA A 163 -28.25 -18.63 41.17
CA ALA A 163 -28.77 -18.94 42.50
C ALA A 163 -27.89 -19.94 43.27
N ASN A 164 -27.04 -20.73 42.58
CA ASN A 164 -26.09 -21.63 43.23
C ASN A 164 -24.89 -20.92 43.84
N PHE A 165 -24.55 -19.72 43.37
CA PHE A 165 -23.50 -18.94 44.01
C PHE A 165 -23.87 -18.53 45.43
N HIS A 166 -25.16 -18.36 45.70
CA HIS A 166 -25.66 -18.16 47.07
C HIS A 166 -25.36 -19.38 47.96
N GLU A 167 -25.65 -20.60 47.48
CA GLU A 167 -25.34 -21.83 48.24
C GLU A 167 -23.83 -22.00 48.47
N PHE A 168 -23.01 -21.66 47.47
CA PHE A 168 -21.55 -21.66 47.65
C PHE A 168 -21.08 -20.60 48.64
N HIS A 169 -21.68 -19.41 48.62
CA HIS A 169 -21.37 -18.35 49.59
C HIS A 169 -21.74 -18.76 51.01
N ASP A 170 -22.93 -19.35 51.22
CA ASP A 170 -23.36 -19.88 52.51
C ASP A 170 -22.41 -20.99 52.99
N ALA A 171 -22.03 -21.93 52.12
CA ALA A 171 -21.08 -22.99 52.44
C ALA A 171 -19.71 -22.45 52.86
N ILE A 172 -19.21 -21.39 52.20
CA ILE A 172 -17.98 -20.69 52.62
C ILE A 172 -18.15 -20.12 54.04
N GLY A 173 -19.31 -19.53 54.35
CA GLY A 173 -19.63 -19.06 55.69
C GLY A 173 -19.61 -20.18 56.74
N GLU A 174 -20.19 -21.34 56.41
CA GLU A 174 -20.18 -22.54 57.27
C GLU A 174 -18.78 -23.09 57.52
N TRP A 175 -17.92 -23.14 56.50
CA TRP A 175 -16.53 -23.58 56.66
C TRP A 175 -15.71 -22.62 57.55
N GLY A 176 -16.19 -21.40 57.71
CA GLY A 176 -15.64 -20.38 58.60
C GLY A 176 -16.15 -20.44 60.05
N GLN A 177 -17.05 -21.37 60.38
CA GLN A 177 -17.63 -21.42 61.72
C GLN A 177 -16.64 -21.98 62.75
N GLN A 178 -16.44 -21.22 63.82
CA GLN A 178 -15.71 -21.65 65.01
C GLN A 178 -16.68 -21.67 66.20
N SER A 179 -16.75 -22.81 66.88
CA SER A 179 -17.62 -23.01 68.06
C SER A 179 -16.79 -23.05 69.33
N ASN A 180 -17.10 -22.15 70.26
CA ASN A 180 -16.46 -22.10 71.58
C ASN A 180 -17.39 -22.62 72.69
N GLY A 181 -18.34 -23.51 72.36
CA GLY A 181 -19.25 -24.17 73.31
C GLY A 181 -20.46 -23.37 73.78
N SER A 182 -20.45 -22.03 73.69
CA SER A 182 -21.58 -21.16 74.09
C SER A 182 -22.03 -20.17 73.00
N SER A 183 -21.23 -19.99 71.94
CA SER A 183 -21.57 -19.15 70.78
C SER A 183 -20.82 -19.65 69.54
N VAL A 184 -21.50 -19.69 68.39
CA VAL A 184 -20.87 -19.90 67.09
C VAL A 184 -20.47 -18.54 66.53
N ARG A 185 -19.19 -18.36 66.20
CA ARG A 185 -18.71 -17.15 65.52
C ARG A 185 -18.35 -17.52 64.08
N ILE A 186 -18.87 -16.77 63.13
CA ILE A 186 -18.49 -16.88 61.72
C ILE A 186 -17.22 -16.06 61.52
N VAL A 187 -16.13 -16.72 61.11
CA VAL A 187 -14.86 -16.10 60.76
C VAL A 187 -14.59 -16.39 59.29
N ALA A 188 -13.93 -15.49 58.57
CA ALA A 188 -13.54 -15.78 57.19
C ALA A 188 -12.64 -17.04 57.14
N PRO A 189 -13.04 -18.10 56.42
CA PRO A 189 -12.25 -19.33 56.32
C PRO A 189 -10.93 -19.11 55.60
N ASP A 190 -10.01 -20.06 55.71
CA ASP A 190 -8.75 -20.01 54.99
C ASP A 190 -8.95 -20.13 53.47
N ALA A 191 -8.33 -19.23 52.71
CA ALA A 191 -8.58 -19.14 51.28
C ALA A 191 -8.08 -20.36 50.50
N ALA A 192 -6.99 -20.99 50.94
CA ALA A 192 -6.48 -22.20 50.31
C ALA A 192 -7.41 -23.38 50.55
N GLU A 193 -8.00 -23.46 51.74
CA GLU A 193 -8.96 -24.49 52.10
C GLU A 193 -10.26 -24.35 51.30
N VAL A 194 -10.81 -23.13 51.22
CA VAL A 194 -11.99 -22.82 50.40
C VAL A 194 -11.75 -23.19 48.94
N TYR A 195 -10.60 -22.77 48.39
CA TYR A 195 -10.23 -23.05 47.00
C TYR A 195 -10.19 -24.56 46.70
N ASN A 196 -9.61 -25.36 47.60
CA ASN A 196 -9.49 -26.80 47.42
C ASN A 196 -10.84 -27.55 47.49
N ARG A 197 -11.86 -26.92 48.08
CA ARG A 197 -13.23 -27.45 48.17
C ARG A 197 -14.11 -27.03 46.99
N PHE A 198 -13.63 -26.17 46.10
CA PHE A 198 -14.41 -25.73 44.95
C PHE A 198 -14.64 -26.87 43.95
N PRO A 199 -15.89 -27.10 43.52
CA PRO A 199 -16.20 -28.12 42.54
C PRO A 199 -15.61 -27.77 41.16
N VAL A 200 -15.50 -28.79 40.30
CA VAL A 200 -14.89 -28.66 38.96
C VAL A 200 -15.66 -27.65 38.09
N GLU A 201 -16.97 -27.57 38.27
CA GLU A 201 -17.85 -26.65 37.56
C GLU A 201 -17.47 -25.18 37.79
N LEU A 202 -17.07 -24.83 39.03
CA LEU A 202 -16.55 -23.50 39.34
C LEU A 202 -15.19 -23.26 38.68
N GLN A 203 -14.33 -24.28 38.57
CA GLN A 203 -13.05 -24.14 37.87
C GLN A 203 -13.25 -23.78 36.40
N THR A 204 -14.19 -24.44 35.72
CA THR A 204 -14.56 -24.11 34.34
C THR A 204 -15.10 -22.68 34.24
N TYR A 205 -15.94 -22.24 35.18
CA TYR A 205 -16.42 -20.86 35.25
C TYR A 205 -15.28 -19.83 35.36
N PHE A 206 -14.34 -20.04 36.29
CA PHE A 206 -13.21 -19.12 36.48
C PHE A 206 -12.29 -19.09 35.26
N MET A 207 -12.05 -20.25 34.63
CA MET A 207 -11.23 -20.33 33.42
C MET A 207 -11.86 -19.57 32.25
N LEU A 208 -13.18 -19.70 32.05
CA LEU A 208 -13.90 -18.95 31.01
C LEU A 208 -13.88 -17.44 31.29
N LEU A 209 -14.09 -17.03 32.56
CA LEU A 209 -14.01 -15.63 32.96
C LEU A 209 -12.60 -15.06 32.75
N TYR A 210 -11.56 -15.80 33.13
CA TYR A 210 -10.17 -15.44 32.88
C TYR A 210 -9.90 -15.25 31.39
N ASN A 211 -10.27 -16.23 30.55
CA ASN A 211 -10.05 -16.16 29.11
C ASN A 211 -10.80 -14.99 28.47
N LEU A 212 -12.03 -14.70 28.92
CA LEU A 212 -12.81 -13.56 28.44
C LEU A 212 -12.14 -12.22 28.79
N ILE A 213 -11.68 -12.05 30.03
CA ILE A 213 -11.01 -10.81 30.44
C ILE A 213 -9.62 -10.71 29.80
N ALA A 214 -8.87 -11.81 29.70
CA ALA A 214 -7.56 -11.85 29.05
C ALA A 214 -7.66 -11.56 27.55
N PHE A 215 -8.73 -12.02 26.88
CA PHE A 215 -9.01 -11.68 25.49
C PHE A 215 -9.17 -10.15 25.31
N VAL A 216 -9.89 -9.49 26.22
CA VAL A 216 -9.98 -8.02 26.22
C VAL A 216 -8.65 -7.36 26.57
N ASP A 217 -7.91 -7.90 27.54
CA ASP A 217 -6.64 -7.32 28.01
C ASP A 217 -5.55 -7.32 26.93
N ASN A 218 -5.48 -8.41 26.16
CA ASN A 218 -4.49 -8.62 25.11
C ASN A 218 -4.90 -7.99 23.77
N ALA A 219 -6.13 -7.48 23.65
CA ALA A 219 -6.60 -6.86 22.41
C ALA A 219 -5.79 -5.59 22.10
N ASN A 220 -5.56 -5.32 20.82
CA ASN A 220 -4.98 -4.06 20.35
C ASN A 220 -6.04 -2.94 20.36
N LEU A 221 -6.46 -2.55 21.56
CA LEU A 221 -7.46 -1.53 21.84
C LEU A 221 -6.91 -0.50 22.81
N ALA A 222 -7.47 0.70 22.78
CA ALA A 222 -7.17 1.70 23.79
C ALA A 222 -7.61 1.21 25.19
N ASP A 223 -6.87 1.59 26.23
CA ASP A 223 -7.19 1.18 27.61
C ASP A 223 -8.60 1.62 28.06
N ALA A 224 -9.11 2.73 27.52
CA ALA A 224 -10.46 3.19 27.78
C ALA A 224 -11.53 2.20 27.24
N ASP A 225 -11.29 1.64 26.06
CA ASP A 225 -12.19 0.66 25.44
C ASP A 225 -12.12 -0.67 26.19
N LYS A 226 -10.91 -1.14 26.53
CA LYS A 226 -10.71 -2.35 27.35
C LYS A 226 -11.49 -2.26 28.66
N LYS A 227 -11.36 -1.13 29.38
CA LYS A 227 -12.12 -0.86 30.62
C LYS A 227 -13.64 -0.84 30.39
N SER A 228 -14.09 -0.44 29.20
CA SER A 228 -15.51 -0.42 28.84
C SER A 228 -16.05 -1.84 28.61
N TYR A 229 -15.33 -2.70 27.88
CA TYR A 229 -15.73 -4.11 27.71
C TYR A 229 -15.67 -4.89 29.03
N VAL A 230 -14.62 -4.72 29.85
CA VAL A 230 -14.57 -5.39 31.17
C VAL A 230 -15.65 -4.86 32.12
N ARG A 231 -16.09 -3.60 31.95
CA ARG A 231 -17.25 -3.08 32.68
C ARG A 231 -18.54 -3.81 32.31
N LEU A 232 -18.72 -4.22 31.05
CA LEU A 232 -19.84 -5.06 30.64
C LEU A 232 -19.79 -6.44 31.33
N ILE A 233 -18.62 -7.08 31.37
CA ILE A 233 -18.43 -8.34 32.12
C ILE A 233 -18.78 -8.13 33.59
N ARG A 234 -18.23 -7.08 34.22
CA ARG A 234 -18.46 -6.78 35.64
C ARG A 234 -19.94 -6.51 35.97
N ALA A 235 -20.69 -5.94 35.04
CA ALA A 235 -22.13 -5.71 35.23
C ALA A 235 -22.92 -7.02 35.36
N HIS A 236 -22.35 -8.14 34.91
CA HIS A 236 -22.91 -9.47 35.06
C HIS A 236 -22.41 -10.20 36.32
N LEU A 237 -21.71 -9.56 37.26
CA LEU A 237 -21.27 -10.21 38.50
C LEU A 237 -22.17 -9.79 39.67
N VAL A 238 -22.74 -10.78 40.36
CA VAL A 238 -23.57 -10.59 41.56
C VAL A 238 -22.69 -10.68 42.82
N ASP A 239 -23.16 -10.17 43.97
CA ASP A 239 -22.38 -10.15 45.22
C ASP A 239 -21.86 -11.53 45.65
N ASP A 240 -22.73 -12.54 45.66
CA ASP A 240 -22.36 -13.93 45.98
C ASP A 240 -21.31 -14.49 45.02
N GLU A 241 -21.43 -14.20 43.72
CA GLU A 241 -20.43 -14.57 42.70
C GLU A 241 -19.09 -13.90 42.95
N MET A 242 -19.11 -12.62 43.33
CA MET A 242 -17.90 -11.85 43.64
C MET A 242 -17.18 -12.41 44.87
N VAL A 243 -17.89 -12.94 45.87
CA VAL A 243 -17.26 -13.63 47.01
C VAL A 243 -16.55 -14.91 46.56
N VAL A 244 -17.26 -15.76 45.82
CA VAL A 244 -16.71 -17.02 45.30
C VAL A 244 -15.49 -16.75 44.40
N LEU A 245 -15.57 -15.72 43.55
CA LEU A 245 -14.47 -15.25 42.71
C LEU A 245 -13.29 -14.70 43.52
N LEU A 246 -13.55 -13.98 44.62
CA LEU A 246 -12.50 -13.45 45.49
C LEU A 246 -11.63 -14.58 46.04
N TYR A 247 -12.26 -15.64 46.56
CA TYR A 247 -11.55 -16.83 47.06
C TYR A 247 -10.80 -17.57 45.97
N ASN A 248 -11.31 -17.59 44.74
CA ASN A 248 -10.55 -18.12 43.60
C ASN A 248 -9.27 -17.30 43.36
N CYS A 249 -9.39 -15.97 43.31
CA CYS A 249 -8.29 -15.06 42.98
C CYS A 249 -7.10 -15.16 43.92
N VAL A 250 -7.36 -15.34 45.23
CA VAL A 250 -6.31 -15.53 46.25
C VAL A 250 -5.87 -16.99 46.40
N GLY A 251 -6.52 -17.92 45.71
CA GLY A 251 -6.14 -19.33 45.66
C GLY A 251 -4.91 -19.58 44.79
N ALA A 252 -4.25 -20.73 45.00
CA ALA A 252 -2.96 -21.04 44.39
C ALA A 252 -2.95 -20.97 42.84
N LYS A 253 -4.03 -21.39 42.18
CA LYS A 253 -4.12 -21.41 40.70
C LYS A 253 -4.91 -20.22 40.12
N GLY A 254 -5.56 -19.40 40.94
CA GLY A 254 -6.40 -18.29 40.48
C GLY A 254 -5.68 -16.95 40.34
N ARG A 255 -4.36 -16.91 40.59
CA ARG A 255 -3.56 -15.67 40.58
C ARG A 255 -3.61 -14.90 39.25
N GLY A 256 -3.68 -15.59 38.11
CA GLY A 256 -3.80 -14.94 36.80
C GLY A 256 -5.09 -14.12 36.69
N LEU A 257 -6.21 -14.71 37.11
CA LEU A 257 -7.49 -14.02 37.20
C LEU A 257 -7.46 -12.93 38.27
N GLY A 258 -6.79 -13.14 39.40
CA GLY A 258 -6.62 -12.15 40.46
C GLY A 258 -5.92 -10.86 39.98
N MET A 259 -4.90 -10.99 39.15
CA MET A 259 -4.19 -9.83 38.55
C MET A 259 -5.13 -9.01 37.65
N LEU A 260 -5.88 -9.68 36.77
CA LEU A 260 -6.87 -9.01 35.91
C LEU A 260 -8.03 -8.42 36.72
N ALA A 261 -8.49 -9.12 37.76
CA ALA A 261 -9.53 -8.68 38.67
C ALA A 261 -9.15 -7.39 39.39
N TYR A 262 -7.88 -7.26 39.79
CA TYR A 262 -7.34 -6.05 40.38
C TYR A 262 -7.23 -4.93 39.35
N LYS A 263 -6.59 -5.18 38.20
CA LYS A 263 -6.38 -4.23 37.09
C LYS A 263 -7.68 -3.56 36.64
N TYR A 264 -8.76 -4.34 36.55
CA TYR A 264 -10.06 -3.87 36.07
C TYR A 264 -11.09 -3.58 37.17
N HIS A 265 -10.70 -3.69 38.44
CA HIS A 265 -11.57 -3.45 39.60
C HIS A 265 -12.88 -4.26 39.51
N LEU A 266 -12.79 -5.59 39.34
CA LEU A 266 -13.96 -6.47 39.28
C LEU A 266 -14.82 -6.36 40.55
N PHE A 267 -14.20 -6.31 41.73
CA PHE A 267 -14.88 -6.25 43.03
C PHE A 267 -15.38 -4.85 43.44
N ARG A 268 -15.54 -3.93 42.48
CA ARG A 268 -16.01 -2.56 42.75
C ARG A 268 -17.38 -2.55 43.44
N TYR A 269 -18.26 -3.47 43.06
CA TYR A 269 -19.63 -3.54 43.55
C TYR A 269 -19.84 -4.55 44.69
N LEU A 270 -18.77 -5.20 45.16
CA LEU A 270 -18.83 -6.08 46.32
C LEU A 270 -19.28 -5.27 47.55
N LEU A 271 -20.38 -5.70 48.17
CA LEU A 271 -21.08 -4.98 49.22
C LEU A 271 -20.16 -4.73 50.44
N PRO A 272 -20.29 -3.58 51.13
CA PRO A 272 -19.46 -3.27 52.30
C PRO A 272 -19.58 -4.31 53.43
N GLU A 273 -20.79 -4.82 53.68
CA GLU A 273 -21.00 -5.83 54.72
C GLU A 273 -20.34 -7.17 54.34
N THR A 274 -20.47 -7.59 53.08
CA THR A 274 -19.80 -8.78 52.54
C THR A 274 -18.27 -8.67 52.61
N LYS A 275 -17.71 -7.49 52.35
CA LYS A 275 -16.27 -7.22 52.55
C LYS A 275 -15.83 -7.39 53.99
N LYS A 276 -16.67 -7.01 54.97
CA LYS A 276 -16.37 -7.21 56.40
C LYS A 276 -16.40 -8.70 56.75
N THR A 277 -17.42 -9.43 56.29
CA THR A 277 -17.56 -10.87 56.52
C THR A 277 -16.35 -11.64 55.97
N HIS A 278 -15.87 -11.26 54.78
CA HIS A 278 -14.72 -11.89 54.12
C HIS A 278 -13.43 -11.06 54.19
N ALA A 279 -13.23 -10.27 55.26
CA ALA A 279 -12.12 -9.33 55.38
C ALA A 279 -10.75 -9.97 55.18
N LYS A 280 -10.53 -11.20 55.71
CA LYS A 280 -9.27 -11.93 55.56
C LYS A 280 -8.92 -12.18 54.08
N ALA A 281 -9.88 -12.64 53.28
CA ALA A 281 -9.69 -12.88 51.85
C ALA A 281 -9.55 -11.57 51.07
N TRP A 282 -10.32 -10.55 51.43
CA TRP A 282 -10.26 -9.22 50.82
C TRP A 282 -8.91 -8.53 51.04
N ASP A 283 -8.40 -8.57 52.27
CA ASP A 283 -7.10 -7.99 52.63
C ASP A 283 -5.96 -8.75 51.96
N LEU A 284 -6.04 -10.09 51.90
CA LEU A 284 -5.10 -10.91 51.16
C LEU A 284 -5.07 -10.50 49.68
N PHE A 285 -6.23 -10.39 49.03
CA PHE A 285 -6.35 -9.96 47.63
C PHE A 285 -5.70 -8.58 47.41
N ARG A 286 -6.01 -7.59 48.25
CA ARG A 286 -5.41 -6.26 48.15
C ARG A 286 -3.89 -6.30 48.37
N SER A 287 -3.42 -7.13 49.29
CA SER A 287 -1.98 -7.24 49.60
C SER A 287 -1.18 -7.92 48.49
N GLU A 288 -1.74 -8.97 47.87
CA GLU A 288 -1.08 -9.76 46.83
C GLU A 288 -1.00 -9.00 45.50
N PHE A 289 -2.11 -8.37 45.09
CA PHE A 289 -2.22 -7.74 43.76
C PHE A 289 -2.01 -6.23 43.79
N GLY A 290 -2.27 -5.55 44.93
CA GLY A 290 -2.08 -4.10 45.06
C GLY A 290 -0.64 -3.64 45.13
N LYS A 291 0.31 -4.52 45.46
CA LYS A 291 1.75 -4.20 45.44
C LYS A 291 2.41 -4.42 44.08
N LYS A 292 1.76 -5.15 43.17
CA LYS A 292 2.29 -5.53 41.84
C LYS A 292 1.69 -4.76 40.67
N ALA A 293 0.84 -3.77 40.95
CA ALA A 293 0.25 -2.88 39.96
C ALA A 293 0.99 -1.53 39.96
N VAL A 294 2.27 -1.55 39.57
CA VAL A 294 3.03 -0.38 39.12
C VAL A 294 3.62 -0.73 37.77
#